data_AF-A0A2U3KIJ1-F1
#
_entry.id   AF-A0A2U3KIJ1-F1
#
_cell.length_a   1.000
_cell.length_b   1.000
_cell.length_c   1.000
_cell.angle_alpha   90.00
_cell.angle_beta   90.00
_cell.angle_gamma   90.00
#
_symmetry.space_group_name_H-M   'P 1'
#
loop_
_entity.id
_entity.type
_entity.pdbx_description
1 polymer ?
#
loop_
_entity_poly.entity_id
_entity_poly.type
_entity_poly.pdbx_seq_one_letter_code
_entity_poly.pdbx_strand_id
1 'polypeptide(L)'
;MNDLLPMMARHGYALTFALLLAEAMGFPFPAAIALVAAGAAVASHTLWGPGVLFAALLALLIGDTSLFWLGRYSGWALLGFLCRLSMNPETCILRSAESFYKRGQVTLVIAKFIPGINTMAAPLAGSMKMRYSQFLRLDFAGGSLYCVTYLLLGYVSRDFLTAALNSFHAAGRAMEILIGTALLVYAIYRGARFHKYRKYDIVPRVQVQELAMRLGSEDAGQVQIVDVRSHGYYDAGTERIQGSIRIEPNNLEEEIKNLPKDKDLYLYCT
;
A
#
# COMPACT_ATOMS: atom_id res chain seq x y z
N MET A 1 -0.69 31.08 -6.17
CA MET A 1 -1.49 30.12 -6.96
C MET A 1 -1.76 30.59 -8.40
N ASN A 2 -1.02 31.59 -8.90
CA ASN A 2 -1.19 32.15 -10.25
C ASN A 2 -0.18 31.60 -11.29
N ASP A 3 0.75 30.73 -10.86
CA ASP A 3 1.84 30.23 -11.72
C ASP A 3 1.69 28.78 -12.20
N LEU A 4 0.73 28.01 -11.67
CA LEU A 4 0.53 26.60 -12.06
C LEU A 4 -0.16 26.46 -13.43
N LEU A 5 -1.13 27.31 -13.72
CA LEU A 5 -1.82 27.37 -15.02
C LEU A 5 -0.86 27.69 -16.19
N PRO A 6 0.03 28.71 -16.12
CA PRO A 6 1.00 28.96 -17.17
C PRO A 6 2.09 27.88 -17.26
N MET A 7 2.45 27.20 -16.15
CA MET A 7 3.41 26.10 -16.19
C MET A 7 2.82 24.83 -16.83
N MET A 8 1.54 24.52 -16.58
CA MET A 8 0.79 23.47 -17.30
C MET A 8 0.54 23.84 -18.76
N ALA A 9 0.31 25.12 -19.10
CA ALA A 9 0.22 25.56 -20.49
C ALA A 9 1.56 25.43 -21.25
N ARG A 10 2.70 25.61 -20.56
CA ARG A 10 4.04 25.41 -21.15
C ARG A 10 4.50 23.96 -21.23
N HIS A 11 4.18 23.12 -20.23
CA HIS A 11 4.68 21.75 -20.14
C HIS A 11 3.61 20.66 -20.30
N GLY A 12 2.35 21.00 -20.53
CA GLY A 12 1.24 20.04 -20.59
C GLY A 12 1.50 18.91 -21.59
N TYR A 13 1.99 19.23 -22.79
CA TYR A 13 2.36 18.23 -23.80
C TYR A 13 3.52 17.33 -23.34
N ALA A 14 4.58 17.91 -22.77
CA ALA A 14 5.77 17.18 -22.32
C ALA A 14 5.45 16.28 -21.11
N LEU A 15 4.61 16.76 -20.20
CA LEU A 15 4.16 16.02 -19.03
C LEU A 15 3.26 14.84 -19.42
N THR A 16 2.28 15.07 -20.30
CA THR A 16 1.44 14.00 -20.85
C THR A 16 2.32 12.96 -21.56
N PHE A 17 3.26 13.41 -22.40
CA PHE A 17 4.20 12.52 -23.07
C PHE A 17 5.02 11.67 -22.08
N ALA A 18 5.67 12.31 -21.10
CA ALA A 18 6.54 11.61 -20.16
C ALA A 18 5.79 10.62 -19.27
N LEU A 19 4.59 10.97 -18.79
CA LEU A 19 3.78 10.10 -17.94
C LEU A 19 3.27 8.88 -18.71
N LEU A 20 2.78 9.08 -19.95
CA LEU A 20 2.31 7.97 -20.78
C LEU A 20 3.47 7.07 -21.21
N LEU A 21 4.63 7.65 -21.52
CA LEU A 21 5.82 6.87 -21.85
C LEU A 21 6.27 6.03 -20.66
N ALA A 22 6.30 6.61 -19.47
CA ALA A 22 6.66 5.88 -18.26
C ALA A 22 5.67 4.73 -17.97
N GLU A 23 4.36 4.97 -18.08
CA GLU A 23 3.36 3.89 -17.95
C GLU A 23 3.59 2.80 -19.01
N ALA A 24 3.77 3.18 -20.27
CA ALA A 24 4.01 2.23 -21.37
C ALA A 24 5.30 1.42 -21.15
N MET A 25 6.31 1.95 -20.46
CA MET A 25 7.52 1.23 -20.08
C MET A 25 7.35 0.32 -18.85
N GLY A 26 6.17 0.29 -18.23
CA GLY A 26 5.85 -0.58 -17.10
C GLY A 26 5.96 0.08 -15.73
N PHE A 27 6.16 1.40 -15.65
CA PHE A 27 6.09 2.11 -14.37
C PHE A 27 4.62 2.27 -13.94
N PRO A 28 4.29 2.13 -12.64
CA PRO A 28 2.91 2.23 -12.14
C PRO A 28 2.46 3.69 -12.04
N PHE A 29 2.44 4.41 -13.16
CA PHE A 29 1.91 5.76 -13.26
C PHE A 29 0.47 5.74 -13.79
N PRO A 30 -0.43 6.58 -13.28
CA PRO A 30 -1.82 6.60 -13.70
C PRO A 30 -2.01 7.49 -14.94
N ALA A 31 -1.60 7.07 -16.14
CA ALA A 31 -1.70 7.93 -17.33
C ALA A 31 -3.15 8.21 -17.76
N ALA A 32 -4.12 7.38 -17.37
CA ALA A 32 -5.54 7.70 -17.49
C ALA A 32 -5.89 9.03 -16.80
N ILE A 33 -5.34 9.29 -15.61
CA ILE A 33 -5.56 10.55 -14.88
C ILE A 33 -4.89 11.71 -15.63
N ALA A 34 -3.68 11.49 -16.15
CA ALA A 34 -2.97 12.50 -16.93
C ALA A 34 -3.73 12.89 -18.21
N LEU A 35 -4.32 11.92 -18.91
CA LEU A 35 -5.15 12.17 -20.10
C LEU A 35 -6.46 12.89 -19.76
N VAL A 36 -7.11 12.54 -18.65
CA VAL A 36 -8.31 13.24 -18.17
C VAL A 36 -7.97 14.70 -17.82
N ALA A 37 -6.87 14.94 -17.11
CA ALA A 37 -6.40 16.29 -16.80
C ALA A 37 -6.05 17.08 -18.08
N ALA A 38 -5.39 16.45 -19.04
CA ALA A 38 -5.09 17.06 -20.33
C ALA A 38 -6.36 17.36 -21.13
N GLY A 39 -7.37 16.50 -21.09
CA GLY A 39 -8.68 16.72 -21.70
C GLY A 39 -9.41 17.94 -21.13
N ALA A 40 -9.37 18.11 -19.81
CA ALA A 40 -9.92 19.30 -19.14
C ALA A 40 -9.16 20.58 -19.54
N ALA A 41 -7.84 20.49 -19.71
CA ALA A 41 -7.00 21.61 -20.18
C ALA A 41 -7.26 21.96 -21.66
N VAL A 42 -7.59 20.98 -22.50
CA VAL A 42 -8.06 21.20 -23.87
C VAL A 42 -9.42 21.91 -23.85
N ALA A 43 -10.34 21.50 -22.97
CA ALA A 43 -11.64 22.15 -22.82
C ALA A 43 -11.56 23.60 -22.28
N SER A 44 -10.47 23.96 -21.60
CA SER A 44 -10.20 25.34 -21.16
C SER A 44 -9.43 26.17 -22.20
N HIS A 45 -9.23 25.65 -23.41
CA HIS A 45 -8.45 26.27 -24.48
C HIS A 45 -6.98 26.56 -24.11
N THR A 46 -6.45 25.92 -23.06
CA THR A 46 -5.04 26.07 -22.66
C THR A 46 -4.10 25.15 -23.44
N LEU A 47 -4.62 24.02 -23.94
CA LEU A 47 -3.90 23.07 -24.79
C LEU A 47 -4.67 22.82 -26.08
N TRP A 48 -3.94 22.51 -27.16
CA TRP A 48 -4.49 22.11 -28.44
C TRP A 48 -4.73 20.61 -28.46
N GLY A 49 -5.99 20.20 -28.55
CA GLY A 49 -6.42 18.80 -28.47
C GLY A 49 -5.66 17.84 -29.40
N PRO A 50 -5.53 18.14 -30.70
CA PRO A 50 -4.75 17.32 -31.62
C PRO A 50 -3.27 17.18 -31.21
N GLY A 51 -2.66 18.22 -30.65
CA GLY A 51 -1.29 18.19 -30.17
C GLY A 51 -1.10 17.27 -28.96
N VAL A 52 -2.07 17.29 -28.02
CA VAL A 52 -2.07 16.39 -26.86
C VAL A 52 -2.27 14.93 -27.30
N LEU A 53 -3.23 14.69 -28.20
CA LEU A 53 -3.49 13.36 -28.75
C LEU A 53 -2.26 12.81 -29.48
N PHE A 54 -1.60 13.64 -30.29
CA PHE A 54 -0.37 13.25 -30.98
C PHE A 54 0.75 12.90 -30.00
N ALA A 55 1.01 13.75 -29.01
CA ALA A 55 2.02 13.49 -27.98
C ALA A 55 1.72 12.19 -27.20
N ALA A 56 0.46 11.98 -26.83
CA ALA A 56 0.01 10.80 -26.12
C ALA A 56 0.21 9.51 -26.94
N LEU A 57 -0.18 9.53 -28.22
CA LEU A 57 0.00 8.38 -29.11
C LEU A 57 1.48 8.11 -29.38
N LEU A 58 2.30 9.14 -29.57
CA LEU A 58 3.73 8.98 -29.77
C LEU A 58 4.38 8.30 -28.56
N ALA A 59 4.01 8.72 -27.33
CA ALA A 59 4.52 8.13 -26.10
C ALA A 59 4.17 6.64 -25.98
N LEU A 60 2.90 6.29 -26.20
CA LEU A 60 2.45 4.89 -26.16
C LEU A 60 3.16 4.05 -27.22
N LEU A 61 3.18 4.51 -28.47
CA LEU A 61 3.83 3.77 -29.57
C LEU A 61 5.32 3.52 -29.30
N ILE A 62 6.05 4.50 -28.76
CA ILE A 62 7.47 4.34 -28.43
C ILE A 62 7.66 3.30 -27.31
N GLY A 63 6.89 3.41 -26.23
CA GLY A 63 6.99 2.47 -25.10
C GLY A 63 6.60 1.04 -25.51
N ASP A 64 5.45 0.90 -26.15
CA ASP A 64 4.91 -0.40 -26.58
C ASP A 64 5.79 -1.05 -27.65
N THR A 65 6.33 -0.28 -28.59
CA THR A 65 7.30 -0.81 -29.58
C THR A 65 8.59 -1.28 -28.92
N SER A 66 9.08 -0.54 -27.92
CA SER A 66 10.27 -0.94 -27.17
C SER A 66 10.06 -2.28 -26.46
N LEU A 67 8.93 -2.44 -25.78
CA LEU A 67 8.57 -3.70 -25.12
C LEU A 67 8.28 -4.83 -26.10
N PHE A 68 7.68 -4.54 -27.26
CA PHE A 68 7.48 -5.53 -28.33
C PHE A 68 8.80 -6.12 -28.82
N TRP A 69 9.79 -5.27 -29.12
CA TRP A 69 11.10 -5.75 -29.55
C TRP A 69 11.81 -6.49 -28.42
N LEU A 70 11.73 -5.98 -27.19
CA LEU A 70 12.33 -6.62 -26.02
C LEU A 70 11.74 -8.02 -25.78
N GLY A 71 10.42 -8.17 -25.92
CA GLY A 71 9.74 -9.47 -25.89
C GLY A 71 10.10 -10.38 -27.07
N ARG A 72 10.32 -9.81 -28.27
CA ARG A 72 10.71 -10.56 -29.47
C ARG A 72 12.13 -11.12 -29.41
N TYR A 73 13.07 -10.38 -28.82
CA TYR A 73 14.46 -10.84 -28.64
C TYR A 73 14.62 -11.74 -27.42
N SER A 74 13.94 -11.44 -26.31
CA SER A 74 14.11 -12.18 -25.04
C SER A 74 13.23 -13.44 -24.95
N GLY A 75 12.20 -13.57 -25.80
CA GLY A 75 11.31 -14.72 -25.82
C GLY A 75 10.64 -14.99 -24.47
N TRP A 76 10.58 -16.26 -24.06
CA TRP A 76 9.94 -16.70 -22.81
C TRP A 76 10.71 -16.31 -21.53
N ALA A 77 11.98 -15.93 -21.62
CA ALA A 77 12.79 -15.55 -20.47
C ALA A 77 12.30 -14.24 -19.82
N LEU A 78 11.86 -13.27 -20.63
CA LEU A 78 11.27 -12.03 -20.15
C LEU A 78 9.90 -12.27 -19.50
N LEU A 79 9.10 -13.16 -20.07
CA LEU A 79 7.80 -13.52 -19.51
C LEU A 79 7.97 -14.16 -18.12
N GLY A 80 8.99 -15.00 -17.94
CA GLY A 80 9.36 -15.55 -16.64
C GLY A 80 9.84 -14.51 -15.61
N PHE A 81 10.55 -13.47 -16.04
CA PHE A 81 10.98 -12.36 -15.17
C PHE A 81 9.81 -11.44 -14.78
N LEU A 82 8.99 -11.04 -15.74
CA LEU A 82 7.80 -10.22 -15.52
C LEU A 82 6.73 -10.94 -14.68
N CYS A 83 6.59 -12.26 -14.83
CA CYS A 83 5.72 -13.07 -13.98
C CYS A 83 6.24 -13.21 -12.54
N ARG A 84 7.56 -13.15 -12.30
CA ARG A 84 8.11 -13.09 -10.92
C ARG A 84 7.86 -11.76 -10.24
N LEU A 85 7.72 -10.68 -11.00
CA LEU A 85 7.37 -9.36 -10.48
C LEU A 85 5.85 -9.23 -10.21
N SER A 86 5.03 -10.08 -10.83
CA SER A 86 3.58 -10.15 -10.63
C SER A 86 3.23 -11.07 -9.45
N MET A 87 2.26 -10.65 -8.63
CA MET A 87 1.92 -11.28 -7.35
C MET A 87 1.34 -12.70 -7.45
N ASN A 88 1.14 -13.24 -8.66
CA ASN A 88 0.67 -14.61 -8.93
C ASN A 88 1.28 -15.20 -10.24
N PRO A 89 2.38 -15.97 -10.15
CA PRO A 89 3.18 -16.36 -11.32
C PRO A 89 2.58 -17.50 -12.18
N GLU A 90 1.74 -18.38 -11.62
CA GLU A 90 1.29 -19.60 -12.34
C GLU A 90 0.06 -19.38 -13.23
N THR A 91 -0.84 -18.45 -12.86
CA THR A 91 -2.04 -18.12 -13.64
C THR A 91 -1.78 -17.10 -14.77
N CYS A 92 -0.65 -16.38 -14.69
CA CYS A 92 -0.31 -15.30 -15.62
C CYS A 92 0.07 -15.82 -17.02
N ILE A 93 0.82 -16.92 -17.08
CA ILE A 93 1.39 -17.43 -18.34
C ILE A 93 0.36 -18.21 -19.16
N LEU A 94 -0.34 -19.17 -18.55
CA LEU A 94 -1.20 -20.11 -19.29
C LEU A 94 -2.51 -19.49 -19.77
N ARG A 95 -3.21 -18.71 -18.93
CA ARG A 95 -4.49 -18.08 -19.33
C ARG A 95 -4.31 -16.89 -20.27
N SER A 96 -3.27 -16.09 -20.07
CA SER A 96 -3.01 -14.93 -20.93
C SER A 96 -2.55 -15.38 -22.32
N ALA A 97 -1.65 -16.38 -22.40
CA ALA A 97 -1.23 -16.95 -23.68
C ALA A 97 -2.39 -17.64 -24.42
N GLU A 98 -3.24 -18.40 -23.74
CA GLU A 98 -4.37 -19.11 -24.38
C GLU A 98 -5.47 -18.16 -24.89
N SER A 99 -5.77 -17.10 -24.12
CA SER A 99 -6.71 -16.03 -24.54
C SER A 99 -6.16 -15.22 -25.71
N PHE A 100 -4.85 -14.93 -25.70
CA PHE A 100 -4.18 -14.27 -26.82
C PHE A 100 -4.08 -15.18 -28.06
N TYR A 101 -3.96 -16.50 -27.88
CA TYR A 101 -3.97 -17.45 -28.99
C TYR A 101 -5.35 -17.54 -29.68
N LYS A 102 -6.43 -17.50 -28.91
CA LYS A 102 -7.81 -17.59 -29.44
C LYS A 102 -8.38 -16.25 -29.94
N ARG A 103 -7.96 -15.10 -29.37
CA ARG A 103 -8.53 -13.77 -29.65
C ARG A 103 -7.51 -12.62 -29.74
N GLY A 104 -6.21 -12.90 -29.79
CA GLY A 104 -5.11 -11.94 -29.50
C GLY A 104 -5.11 -10.64 -30.27
N GLN A 105 -5.73 -10.58 -31.46
CA GLN A 105 -5.86 -9.33 -32.21
C GLN A 105 -6.78 -8.33 -31.49
N VAL A 106 -7.92 -8.79 -30.98
CA VAL A 106 -8.89 -7.96 -30.24
C VAL A 106 -8.37 -7.67 -28.83
N THR A 107 -7.68 -8.63 -28.23
CA THR A 107 -7.11 -8.49 -26.89
C THR A 107 -6.10 -7.35 -26.80
N LEU A 108 -5.29 -7.09 -27.84
CA LEU A 108 -4.36 -5.95 -27.87
C LEU A 108 -5.06 -4.59 -27.74
N VAL A 109 -6.22 -4.44 -28.37
CA VAL A 109 -6.99 -3.19 -28.37
C VAL A 109 -7.60 -2.94 -26.99
N ILE A 110 -8.16 -3.99 -26.38
CA ILE A 110 -8.85 -3.91 -25.08
C ILE A 110 -7.88 -3.89 -23.90
N ALA A 111 -6.71 -4.53 -24.03
CA ALA A 111 -5.70 -4.67 -22.97
C ALA A 111 -5.29 -3.32 -22.36
N LYS A 112 -5.27 -2.24 -23.15
CA LYS A 112 -4.90 -0.90 -22.68
C LYS A 112 -5.82 -0.35 -21.59
N PHE A 113 -7.06 -0.80 -21.51
CA PHE A 113 -8.03 -0.38 -20.49
C PHE A 113 -7.91 -1.16 -19.17
N ILE A 114 -7.12 -2.23 -19.14
CA ILE A 114 -7.00 -3.10 -17.97
C ILE A 114 -5.57 -2.96 -17.40
N PRO A 115 -5.41 -2.32 -16.23
CA PRO A 115 -4.12 -2.18 -15.58
C PRO A 115 -3.43 -3.53 -15.39
N GLY A 116 -2.13 -3.59 -15.69
CA GLY A 116 -1.31 -4.80 -15.57
C GLY A 116 -1.44 -5.76 -16.77
N ILE A 117 -2.53 -5.72 -17.54
CA ILE A 117 -2.60 -6.42 -18.84
C ILE A 117 -1.95 -5.54 -19.92
N ASN A 118 -2.14 -4.22 -19.85
CA ASN A 118 -1.56 -3.26 -20.81
C ASN A 118 -0.03 -3.40 -20.94
N THR A 119 0.69 -3.47 -19.83
CA THR A 119 2.16 -3.60 -19.77
C THR A 119 2.67 -4.95 -20.29
N MET A 120 1.84 -6.00 -20.22
CA MET A 120 2.21 -7.35 -20.65
C MET A 120 1.85 -7.64 -22.11
N ALA A 121 0.94 -6.86 -22.70
CA ALA A 121 0.38 -7.12 -24.02
C ALA A 121 1.42 -6.98 -25.15
N ALA A 122 2.19 -5.88 -25.16
CA ALA A 122 3.24 -5.64 -26.15
C ALA A 122 4.40 -6.67 -26.10
N PRO A 123 5.01 -6.98 -24.93
CA PRO A 123 6.07 -7.98 -24.87
C PRO A 123 5.56 -9.40 -25.19
N LEU A 124 4.31 -9.73 -24.85
CA LEU A 124 3.68 -11.00 -25.23
C LEU A 124 3.49 -11.12 -26.75
N ALA A 125 3.01 -10.06 -27.41
CA ALA A 125 2.90 -10.03 -28.87
C ALA A 125 4.27 -10.21 -29.55
N GLY A 126 5.32 -9.61 -28.99
CA GLY A 126 6.70 -9.76 -29.45
C GLY A 126 7.22 -11.19 -29.32
N SER A 127 7.05 -11.80 -28.14
CA SER A 127 7.53 -13.17 -27.86
C SER A 127 6.84 -14.23 -28.72
N MET A 128 5.58 -14.00 -29.08
CA MET A 128 4.81 -14.82 -30.02
C MET A 128 5.18 -14.60 -31.49
N LYS A 129 6.20 -13.78 -31.79
CA LYS A 129 6.67 -13.47 -33.15
C LYS A 129 5.57 -12.90 -34.07
N MET A 130 4.65 -12.11 -33.51
CA MET A 130 3.64 -11.40 -34.30
C MET A 130 4.31 -10.48 -35.34
N ARG A 131 3.69 -10.31 -36.51
CA ARG A 131 4.20 -9.37 -37.53
C ARG A 131 4.15 -7.95 -36.98
N TYR A 132 5.27 -7.22 -37.03
CA TYR A 132 5.36 -5.85 -36.49
C TYR A 132 4.30 -4.91 -37.08
N SER A 133 4.02 -4.98 -38.37
CA SER A 133 2.96 -4.17 -39.02
C SER A 133 1.54 -4.50 -38.54
N GLN A 134 1.32 -5.72 -38.06
CA GLN A 134 0.04 -6.11 -37.47
C GLN A 134 -0.06 -5.60 -36.04
N PHE A 135 1.00 -5.77 -35.26
CA PHE A 135 1.11 -5.23 -33.90
C PHE A 135 0.88 -3.71 -33.92
N LEU A 136 1.64 -2.98 -34.74
CA LEU A 136 1.58 -1.52 -34.81
C LEU A 136 0.17 -1.00 -35.15
N ARG A 137 -0.56 -1.66 -36.07
CA ARG A 137 -1.93 -1.27 -36.41
C ARG A 137 -2.92 -1.47 -35.26
N LEU A 138 -2.81 -2.59 -34.55
CA LEU A 138 -3.70 -2.91 -33.44
C LEU A 138 -3.36 -2.08 -32.20
N ASP A 139 -2.08 -1.88 -31.94
CA ASP A 139 -1.59 -1.02 -30.86
C ASP A 139 -1.96 0.44 -31.11
N PHE A 140 -1.82 0.94 -32.34
CA PHE A 140 -2.28 2.28 -32.71
C PHE A 140 -3.80 2.42 -32.58
N ALA A 141 -4.58 1.42 -32.99
CA ALA A 141 -6.04 1.44 -32.84
C ALA A 141 -6.45 1.45 -31.35
N GLY A 142 -5.85 0.59 -30.53
CA GLY A 142 -6.07 0.55 -29.09
C GLY A 142 -5.62 1.84 -28.39
N GLY A 143 -4.44 2.35 -28.74
CA GLY A 143 -3.88 3.59 -28.20
C GLY A 143 -4.74 4.79 -28.56
N SER A 144 -5.23 4.86 -29.80
CA SER A 144 -6.16 5.89 -30.25
C SER A 144 -7.47 5.84 -29.47
N LEU A 145 -8.05 4.65 -29.33
CA LEU A 145 -9.28 4.46 -28.57
C LEU A 145 -9.09 4.88 -27.10
N TYR A 146 -8.03 4.40 -26.45
CA TYR A 146 -7.68 4.74 -25.07
C TYR A 146 -7.50 6.25 -24.89
N CYS A 147 -6.62 6.88 -25.69
CA CYS A 147 -6.33 8.30 -25.61
C CYS A 147 -7.59 9.14 -25.84
N VAL A 148 -8.37 8.83 -26.88
CA VAL A 148 -9.61 9.57 -27.19
C VAL A 148 -10.64 9.40 -26.09
N THR A 149 -10.83 8.20 -25.55
CA THR A 149 -11.80 7.95 -24.47
C THR A 149 -11.46 8.79 -23.23
N TYR A 150 -10.23 8.74 -22.73
CA TYR A 150 -9.85 9.49 -21.52
C TYR A 150 -9.71 11.01 -21.77
N LEU A 151 -9.28 11.43 -22.96
CA LEU A 151 -9.29 12.85 -23.33
C LEU A 151 -10.71 13.41 -23.43
N LEU A 152 -11.63 12.70 -24.08
CA LEU A 152 -13.03 13.11 -24.18
C LEU A 152 -13.71 13.11 -22.80
N LEU A 153 -13.40 12.12 -21.96
CA LEU A 153 -13.88 12.10 -20.58
C LEU A 153 -13.45 13.37 -19.84
N GLY A 154 -12.17 13.74 -19.92
CA GLY A 154 -11.68 15.00 -19.35
C GLY A 154 -12.30 16.26 -19.97
N TYR A 155 -12.53 16.24 -21.29
CA TYR A 155 -13.11 17.36 -22.02
C TYR A 155 -14.58 17.63 -21.64
N VAL A 156 -15.40 16.57 -21.63
CA VAL A 156 -16.84 16.65 -21.32
C VAL A 156 -17.08 16.83 -19.84
N SER A 157 -16.31 16.13 -19.00
CA SER A 157 -16.45 16.24 -17.55
C SER A 157 -15.76 17.46 -16.98
N ARG A 158 -15.40 18.49 -17.77
CA ARG A 158 -14.76 19.72 -17.28
C ARG A 158 -15.52 20.32 -16.09
N ASP A 159 -16.83 20.50 -16.21
CA ASP A 159 -17.62 21.16 -15.17
C ASP A 159 -17.70 20.29 -13.91
N PHE A 160 -17.84 18.96 -14.07
CA PHE A 160 -17.78 18.01 -12.97
C PHE A 160 -16.37 17.91 -12.37
N LEU A 161 -15.30 18.00 -13.14
CA LEU A 161 -13.92 18.01 -12.65
C LEU A 161 -13.60 19.32 -11.94
N THR A 162 -14.07 20.47 -12.41
CA THR A 162 -13.88 21.75 -11.70
C THR A 162 -14.71 21.81 -10.43
N ALA A 163 -15.94 21.30 -10.45
CA ALA A 163 -16.79 21.17 -9.27
C ALA A 163 -16.23 20.13 -8.30
N ALA A 164 -15.76 18.98 -8.79
CA ALA A 164 -15.12 17.95 -8.00
C ALA A 164 -13.79 18.44 -7.46
N LEU A 165 -12.91 19.11 -8.22
CA LEU A 165 -11.64 19.66 -7.73
C LEU A 165 -11.86 20.77 -6.68
N ASN A 166 -12.84 21.65 -6.88
CA ASN A 166 -13.24 22.63 -5.86
C ASN A 166 -13.86 21.94 -4.62
N SER A 167 -14.63 20.86 -4.82
CA SER A 167 -15.15 20.03 -3.73
C SER A 167 -14.07 19.16 -3.09
N PHE A 168 -13.02 18.79 -3.80
CA PHE A 168 -11.86 18.01 -3.34
C PHE A 168 -10.90 18.90 -2.57
N HIS A 169 -10.85 20.21 -2.81
CA HIS A 169 -10.14 21.13 -1.93
C HIS A 169 -10.88 21.35 -0.59
N ALA A 170 -12.21 21.24 -0.57
CA ALA A 170 -13.01 21.27 0.65
C ALA A 170 -13.01 19.91 1.37
N ALA A 171 -13.23 18.82 0.65
CA ALA A 171 -13.21 17.44 1.15
C ALA A 171 -11.79 16.98 1.51
N GLY A 172 -10.77 17.40 0.77
CA GLY A 172 -9.36 17.14 1.05
C GLY A 172 -8.91 17.87 2.31
N ARG A 173 -9.27 19.15 2.49
CA ARG A 173 -9.03 19.85 3.77
C ARG A 173 -9.83 19.24 4.92
N ALA A 174 -11.08 18.85 4.70
CA ALA A 174 -11.87 18.17 5.71
C ALA A 174 -11.25 16.82 6.11
N MET A 175 -10.72 16.06 5.14
CA MET A 175 -10.06 14.78 5.36
C MET A 175 -8.69 14.92 6.01
N GLU A 176 -7.92 15.95 5.64
CA GLU A 176 -6.66 16.32 6.30
C GLU A 176 -6.89 16.74 7.75
N ILE A 177 -7.92 17.58 8.00
CA ILE A 177 -8.32 17.97 9.35
C ILE A 177 -8.80 16.74 10.14
N LEU A 178 -9.59 15.84 9.53
CA LEU A 178 -10.08 14.63 10.17
C LEU A 178 -8.93 13.68 10.56
N ILE A 179 -8.00 13.42 9.64
CA ILE A 179 -6.83 12.56 9.89
C ILE A 179 -5.92 13.22 10.92
N GLY A 180 -5.66 14.52 10.77
CA GLY A 180 -4.85 15.29 11.72
C GLY A 180 -5.44 15.30 13.13
N THR A 181 -6.75 15.52 13.26
CA THR A 181 -7.45 15.46 14.55
C THR A 181 -7.47 14.06 15.13
N ALA A 182 -7.70 13.01 14.33
CA ALA A 182 -7.64 11.63 14.80
C ALA A 182 -6.25 11.26 15.33
N LEU A 183 -5.18 11.64 14.63
CA LEU A 183 -3.80 11.42 15.06
C LEU A 183 -3.47 12.21 16.35
N LEU A 184 -3.95 13.44 16.45
CA LEU A 184 -3.73 14.29 17.63
C LEU A 184 -4.47 13.73 18.85
N VAL A 185 -5.73 13.30 18.69
CA VAL A 185 -6.50 12.60 19.74
C VAL A 185 -5.80 11.32 20.16
N TYR A 186 -5.29 10.53 19.21
CA TYR A 186 -4.53 9.32 19.50
C TYR A 186 -3.23 9.62 20.26
N ALA A 187 -2.49 10.66 19.87
CA ALA A 187 -1.28 11.09 20.55
C ALA A 187 -1.56 11.59 21.98
N ILE A 188 -2.62 12.37 22.19
CA ILE A 188 -3.08 12.78 23.52
C ILE A 188 -3.48 11.56 24.34
N TYR A 189 -4.26 10.64 23.79
CA TYR A 189 -4.65 9.39 24.46
C TYR A 189 -3.41 8.59 24.88
N ARG A 190 -2.45 8.41 23.97
CA ARG A 190 -1.18 7.72 24.25
C ARG A 190 -0.35 8.45 25.31
N GLY A 191 -0.24 9.76 25.23
CA GLY A 191 0.48 10.59 26.21
C GLY A 191 -0.17 10.56 27.60
N ALA A 192 -1.51 10.65 27.66
CA ALA A 192 -2.28 10.56 28.90
C ALA A 192 -2.17 9.16 29.52
N ARG A 193 -2.23 8.10 28.70
CA ARG A 193 -1.99 6.72 29.16
C ARG A 193 -0.57 6.57 29.66
N PHE A 194 0.43 7.06 28.92
CA PHE A 194 1.83 7.03 29.34
C PHE A 194 2.03 7.76 30.67
N HIS A 195 1.49 8.97 30.83
CA HIS A 195 1.62 9.73 32.08
C HIS A 195 0.87 9.08 33.25
N LYS A 196 -0.35 8.57 33.01
CA LYS A 196 -1.14 7.83 34.01
C LYS A 196 -0.41 6.55 34.46
N TYR A 197 0.19 5.83 33.53
CA TYR A 197 0.88 4.56 33.81
C TYR A 197 2.32 4.71 34.28
N ARG A 198 2.98 5.85 34.02
CA ARG A 198 4.33 6.15 34.54
C ARG A 198 4.43 6.08 36.07
N LYS A 199 3.32 6.31 36.79
CA LYS A 199 3.27 6.18 38.25
C LYS A 199 3.37 4.72 38.73
N TYR A 200 3.09 3.75 37.85
CA TYR A 200 3.14 2.32 38.16
C TYR A 200 4.43 1.63 37.67
N ASP A 201 5.32 2.34 36.96
CA ASP A 201 6.62 1.80 36.50
C ASP A 201 7.63 1.63 37.64
N ILE A 202 7.43 2.31 38.77
CA ILE A 202 8.33 2.21 39.92
C ILE A 202 7.77 1.16 40.87
N VAL A 203 8.07 -0.10 40.59
CA VAL A 203 7.85 -1.20 41.55
C VAL A 203 9.09 -1.28 42.46
N PRO A 204 8.98 -1.01 43.77
CA PRO A 204 10.11 -1.12 44.68
C PRO A 204 10.63 -2.55 44.71
N ARG A 205 11.94 -2.71 44.53
CA ARG A 205 12.61 -4.02 44.62
C ARG A 205 13.07 -4.25 46.05
N VAL A 206 12.80 -5.43 46.58
CA VAL A 206 13.20 -5.84 47.94
C VAL A 206 14.30 -6.88 47.86
N GLN A 207 15.30 -6.80 48.74
CA GLN A 207 16.36 -7.81 48.80
C GLN A 207 15.82 -9.12 49.39
N VAL A 208 16.31 -10.25 48.88
CA VAL A 208 15.87 -11.59 49.31
C VAL A 208 16.07 -11.79 50.82
N GLN A 209 17.15 -11.25 51.37
CA GLN A 209 17.47 -11.32 52.79
C GLN A 209 16.43 -10.58 53.65
N GLU A 210 15.96 -9.42 53.18
CA GLU A 210 14.92 -8.65 53.89
C GLU A 210 13.59 -9.41 53.90
N LEU A 211 13.21 -9.99 52.76
CA LEU A 211 12.00 -10.81 52.65
C LEU A 211 12.09 -12.05 53.54
N ALA A 212 13.24 -12.73 53.58
CA ALA A 212 13.46 -13.90 54.43
C ALA A 212 13.35 -13.57 55.93
N MET A 213 13.87 -12.41 56.35
CA MET A 213 13.73 -11.93 57.73
C MET A 213 12.26 -11.65 58.09
N ARG A 214 11.49 -11.03 57.19
CA ARG A 214 10.06 -10.77 57.44
C ARG A 214 9.23 -12.05 57.56
N LEU A 215 9.55 -13.07 56.78
CA LEU A 215 8.90 -14.38 56.87
C LEU A 215 9.18 -15.12 58.20
N GLY A 216 10.28 -14.78 58.88
CA GLY A 216 10.62 -15.31 60.21
C GLY A 216 10.12 -14.47 61.39
N SER A 217 9.42 -13.36 61.13
CA SER A 217 8.91 -12.44 62.14
C SER A 217 7.41 -12.63 62.39
N GLU A 218 6.84 -11.93 63.39
CA GLU A 218 5.40 -11.96 63.66
C GLU A 218 4.54 -11.46 62.48
N ASP A 219 5.14 -10.72 61.53
CA ASP A 219 4.49 -10.20 60.33
C ASP A 219 4.36 -11.22 59.18
N ALA A 220 4.81 -12.47 59.38
CA ALA A 220 4.75 -13.52 58.35
C ALA A 220 3.35 -13.74 57.78
N GLY A 221 2.30 -13.53 58.58
CA GLY A 221 0.90 -13.65 58.14
C GLY A 221 0.47 -12.62 57.10
N GLN A 222 1.15 -11.47 57.04
CA GLN A 222 0.85 -10.36 56.12
C GLN A 222 1.59 -10.46 54.78
N VAL A 223 2.57 -11.34 54.66
CA VAL A 223 3.37 -11.51 53.44
C VAL A 223 2.73 -12.57 52.54
N GLN A 224 2.55 -12.23 51.26
CA GLN A 224 2.16 -13.20 50.23
C GLN A 224 3.17 -13.18 49.09
N ILE A 225 3.84 -14.30 48.89
CA ILE A 225 4.81 -14.48 47.81
C ILE A 225 4.07 -14.97 46.56
N VAL A 226 4.37 -14.37 45.42
CA VAL A 226 3.71 -14.64 44.14
C VAL A 226 4.76 -14.95 43.08
N ASP A 227 4.66 -16.15 42.51
CA ASP A 227 5.51 -16.65 41.42
C ASP A 227 4.89 -16.28 40.08
N VAL A 228 5.56 -15.40 39.31
CA VAL A 228 5.09 -14.93 37.99
C VAL A 228 5.91 -15.51 36.82
N ARG A 229 6.61 -16.63 37.02
CA ARG A 229 7.35 -17.32 35.94
C ARG A 229 6.39 -17.88 34.88
N SER A 230 6.72 -17.66 33.60
CA SER A 230 5.91 -18.10 32.46
C SER A 230 6.13 -19.59 32.11
N HIS A 231 5.14 -20.19 31.44
CA HIS A 231 5.05 -21.64 31.15
C HIS A 231 6.29 -22.27 30.49
N GLY A 232 7.11 -21.47 29.77
CA GLY A 232 8.33 -21.95 29.12
C GLY A 232 9.53 -22.23 30.04
N TYR A 233 9.40 -21.95 31.35
CA TYR A 233 10.44 -22.16 32.38
C TYR A 233 9.95 -23.04 33.55
N TYR A 234 8.85 -23.76 33.38
CA TYR A 234 8.25 -24.58 34.44
C TYR A 234 8.47 -26.07 34.14
N ASP A 235 9.56 -26.64 34.68
CA ASP A 235 9.72 -28.09 34.71
C ASP A 235 9.01 -28.65 35.95
N ALA A 236 8.43 -29.84 35.85
CA ALA A 236 7.73 -30.49 36.97
C ALA A 236 8.62 -30.76 38.21
N GLY A 237 9.94 -30.57 38.09
CA GLY A 237 10.92 -30.65 39.17
C GLY A 237 11.45 -29.31 39.70
N THR A 238 10.91 -28.17 39.26
CA THR A 238 11.43 -26.86 39.70
C THR A 238 10.96 -26.51 41.11
N GLU A 239 11.91 -26.26 42.01
CA GLU A 239 11.62 -25.79 43.36
C GLU A 239 10.94 -24.40 43.33
N ARG A 240 10.15 -24.14 44.37
CA ARG A 240 9.37 -22.90 44.55
C ARG A 240 9.59 -22.40 45.96
N ILE A 241 9.51 -21.09 46.15
CA ILE A 241 9.53 -20.52 47.51
C ILE A 241 8.28 -21.06 48.25
N GLN A 242 8.50 -21.63 49.43
CA GLN A 242 7.45 -22.22 50.24
C GLN A 242 6.36 -21.19 50.55
N GLY A 243 5.08 -21.57 50.38
CA GLY A 243 3.95 -20.67 50.58
C GLY A 243 3.66 -19.70 49.42
N SER A 244 4.40 -19.80 48.31
CA SER A 244 4.11 -18.97 47.13
C SER A 244 2.89 -19.46 46.33
N ILE A 245 2.07 -18.51 45.88
CA ILE A 245 1.00 -18.74 44.91
C ILE A 245 1.52 -18.51 43.50
N ARG A 246 1.06 -19.30 42.53
CA ARG A 246 1.42 -19.09 41.13
C ARG A 246 0.44 -18.11 40.50
N ILE A 247 0.97 -17.16 39.71
CA ILE A 247 0.16 -16.39 38.78
C ILE A 247 0.67 -16.54 37.36
N GLU A 248 -0.20 -16.97 36.44
CA GLU A 248 0.07 -17.04 35.01
C GLU A 248 -0.07 -15.64 34.39
N PRO A 249 1.02 -15.03 33.88
CA PRO A 249 0.95 -13.68 33.30
C PRO A 249 -0.01 -13.57 32.11
N ASN A 250 -0.27 -14.69 31.42
CA ASN A 250 -1.16 -14.75 30.26
C ASN A 250 -2.66 -14.76 30.63
N ASN A 251 -3.03 -15.08 31.87
CA ASN A 251 -4.42 -15.06 32.35
C ASN A 251 -4.62 -14.09 33.53
N LEU A 252 -3.83 -13.01 33.55
CA LEU A 252 -3.71 -12.09 34.67
C LEU A 252 -5.05 -11.47 35.12
N GLU A 253 -5.97 -11.19 34.19
CA GLU A 253 -7.28 -10.57 34.51
C GLU A 253 -8.18 -11.45 35.38
N GLU A 254 -8.10 -12.77 35.23
CA GLU A 254 -8.86 -13.71 36.07
C GLU A 254 -8.14 -13.99 37.38
N GLU A 255 -6.83 -14.17 37.33
CA GLU A 255 -6.05 -14.57 38.50
C GLU A 255 -5.87 -13.46 39.53
N ILE A 256 -5.84 -12.18 39.10
CA ILE A 256 -5.83 -11.04 40.01
C ILE A 256 -7.05 -11.03 40.94
N LYS A 257 -8.20 -11.58 40.51
CA LYS A 257 -9.42 -11.59 41.34
C LYS A 257 -9.27 -12.46 42.59
N ASN A 258 -8.37 -13.45 42.53
CA ASN A 258 -8.13 -14.41 43.61
C ASN A 258 -6.99 -13.98 44.54
N LEU A 259 -6.34 -12.84 44.27
CA LEU A 259 -5.27 -12.33 45.12
C LEU A 259 -5.82 -11.77 46.44
N PRO A 260 -5.16 -12.05 47.58
CA PRO A 260 -5.49 -11.41 48.84
C PRO A 260 -5.25 -9.90 48.71
N LYS A 261 -6.26 -9.10 49.07
CA LYS A 261 -6.21 -7.62 48.98
C LYS A 261 -5.71 -6.98 50.27
N ASP A 262 -5.58 -7.77 51.32
CA ASP A 262 -5.21 -7.42 52.69
C ASP A 262 -3.75 -7.76 53.02
N LYS A 263 -3.00 -8.31 52.07
CA LYS A 263 -1.60 -8.75 52.25
C LYS A 263 -0.64 -8.02 51.32
N ASP A 264 0.61 -7.91 51.75
CA ASP A 264 1.70 -7.40 50.94
C ASP A 264 2.14 -8.45 49.91
N LEU A 265 2.05 -8.09 48.63
CA LEU A 265 2.38 -8.97 47.51
C LEU A 265 3.86 -8.82 47.11
N TYR A 266 4.63 -9.90 47.23
CA TYR A 266 6.02 -9.98 46.78
C TYR A 266 6.11 -10.84 45.53
N LEU A 267 6.33 -10.21 44.39
CA LEU A 267 6.43 -10.85 43.09
C LEU A 267 7.87 -11.31 42.85
N TYR A 268 8.07 -12.55 42.41
CA TYR A 268 9.36 -13.02 41.92
C TYR A 268 9.25 -13.68 40.53
N CYS A 269 10.29 -13.47 39.73
CA CYS A 269 10.51 -14.15 38.46
C CYS A 269 11.91 -14.80 38.48
N THR A 270 12.30 -15.43 37.37
CA THR A 270 13.67 -15.92 37.16
C THR A 270 14.70 -14.79 37.22
#